data_AF-A0A1I7KWM8-F1
#
_entry.id   AF-A0A1I7KWM8-F1
#
_cell.length_a   1.000
_cell.length_b   1.000
_cell.length_c   1.000
_cell.angle_alpha   90.00
_cell.angle_beta   90.00
_cell.angle_gamma   90.00
#
_symmetry.space_group_name_H-M   'P 1'
#
loop_
_entity.id
_entity.type
_entity.pdbx_description
1 polymer ?
#
loop_
_entity_poly.entity_id
_entity_poly.type
_entity_poly.pdbx_seq_one_letter_code
_entity_poly.pdbx_strand_id
1 'polypeptide(L)'
;MNKEMYAISYYGERYRRGYVEMEFLDRNYFDNHINGSRRDFWEKMTIITADVPYYIFKEFFEIKRKTFTDNGVLFKVIVEEKESNRGRRNRGFACTIYEEGMLNSRDSRISILHAERCALEEERYNIELLTDKISVSEYPRIEGNTLPFDINWGDEIPGESEWEESPRRGRVPYVFKVHNVGQGLATSLQKRDCIPSLYFDYGTNKGAVHPGLFLEVDEEKTIIALSHVHEDHWNAFRTNIRALRCTWLVPDQTGKCLYSSFLAAILILGGRFYIYGTNIDLHKAYIGHAGSTIDPTRAPNLKSNHQDGYAMYIEGSTEEKEFYKIVVSGDQDYDYQDPVRYENPDTLVACHHGGEYCWSKKFAGIAPADDYSIVVYSYGAGNTYGHPSKTADYVGWGWNNEHRTEVNGTYSIDIWL
;
A
#
# COMPACT_ATOMS: atom_id res chain seq x y z
N MET A 1 1.78 31.98 7.50
CA MET A 1 0.96 32.61 6.44
C MET A 1 -0.35 31.86 6.38
N ASN A 2 -1.48 32.57 6.31
CA ASN A 2 -2.79 31.93 6.23
C ASN A 2 -3.00 31.43 4.80
N LYS A 3 -3.53 30.22 4.66
CA LYS A 3 -3.87 29.63 3.35
C LYS A 3 -5.34 29.25 3.35
N GLU A 4 -6.02 29.55 2.25
CA GLU A 4 -7.37 29.05 1.99
C GLU A 4 -7.28 27.68 1.33
N MET A 5 -7.98 26.71 1.88
CA MET A 5 -7.95 25.33 1.42
C MET A 5 -9.37 24.78 1.31
N TYR A 6 -9.58 23.84 0.41
CA TYR A 6 -10.67 22.88 0.56
C TYR A 6 -10.22 21.77 1.49
N ALA A 7 -11.03 21.42 2.49
CA ALA A 7 -10.80 20.26 3.33
C ALA A 7 -11.84 19.19 3.05
N ILE A 8 -11.38 17.97 2.80
CA ILE A 8 -12.23 16.81 2.50
C ILE A 8 -12.11 15.85 3.66
N SER A 9 -13.25 15.52 4.26
CA SER A 9 -13.34 14.52 5.32
C SER A 9 -13.78 13.18 4.74
N TYR A 10 -12.92 12.18 4.81
CA TYR A 10 -13.27 10.79 4.48
C TYR A 10 -13.72 10.05 5.74
N TYR A 11 -14.88 9.42 5.72
CA TYR A 11 -15.36 8.64 6.86
C TYR A 11 -14.71 7.25 6.86
N GLY A 12 -14.02 6.85 7.93
CA GLY A 12 -13.26 5.58 7.97
C GLY A 12 -12.81 5.13 9.36
N GLU A 13 -11.97 4.08 9.41
CA GLU A 13 -11.58 3.33 10.62
C GLU A 13 -11.00 4.18 11.76
N ARG A 14 -10.30 5.28 11.43
CA ARG A 14 -9.60 6.16 12.40
C ARG A 14 -10.54 6.88 13.36
N TYR A 15 -11.84 6.98 13.04
CA TYR A 15 -12.85 7.48 13.97
C TYR A 15 -12.84 6.72 15.31
N ARG A 16 -12.49 5.43 15.30
CA ARG A 16 -12.38 4.60 16.52
C ARG A 16 -11.19 4.98 17.41
N ARG A 17 -10.14 5.59 16.86
CA ARG A 17 -8.92 5.98 17.59
C ARG A 17 -8.91 7.45 18.01
N GLY A 18 -10.02 8.17 17.83
CA GLY A 18 -10.14 9.58 18.24
C GLY A 18 -9.55 10.59 17.26
N TYR A 19 -9.33 10.19 16.00
CA TYR A 19 -8.84 11.06 14.92
C TYR A 19 -9.75 10.93 13.68
N VAL A 20 -9.73 11.94 12.82
CA VAL A 20 -10.40 11.96 11.52
C VAL A 20 -9.36 12.27 10.47
N GLU A 21 -9.21 11.40 9.48
CA GLU A 21 -8.30 11.64 8.37
C GLU A 21 -8.91 12.65 7.41
N MET A 22 -8.14 13.68 7.09
CA MET A 22 -8.55 14.75 6.20
C MET A 22 -7.46 15.07 5.20
N GLU A 23 -7.88 15.43 3.99
CA GLU A 23 -7.02 15.96 2.94
C GLU A 23 -7.38 17.43 2.69
N PHE A 24 -6.37 18.29 2.55
CA PHE A 24 -6.54 19.72 2.28
C PHE A 24 -5.91 20.07 0.94
N LEU A 25 -6.68 20.69 0.06
CA LEU A 25 -6.27 21.10 -1.29
C LEU A 25 -6.19 22.62 -1.34
N ASP A 26 -5.13 23.18 -1.91
CA ASP A 26 -5.03 24.64 -2.10
C ASP A 26 -6.21 25.16 -2.93
N ARG A 27 -7.04 26.01 -2.33
CA ARG A 27 -8.32 26.42 -2.93
C ARG A 27 -8.11 27.25 -4.19
N ASN A 28 -7.20 28.22 -4.12
CA ASN A 28 -6.91 29.09 -5.26
C ASN A 28 -6.39 28.28 -6.43
N TYR A 29 -5.53 27.31 -6.16
CA TYR A 29 -5.02 26.43 -7.20
C TYR A 29 -6.15 25.54 -7.76
N PHE A 30 -6.95 24.91 -6.90
CA PHE A 30 -8.10 24.08 -7.27
C PHE A 30 -9.05 24.82 -8.20
N ASP A 31 -9.56 25.98 -7.77
CA ASP A 31 -10.57 26.74 -8.50
C ASP A 31 -10.08 27.15 -9.91
N ASN A 32 -8.78 27.41 -10.07
CA ASN A 32 -8.17 27.81 -11.34
C ASN A 32 -7.82 26.64 -12.28
N HIS A 33 -7.60 25.42 -11.75
CA HIS A 33 -7.03 24.31 -12.54
C HIS A 33 -7.91 23.05 -12.58
N ILE A 34 -8.98 22.97 -11.78
CA ILE A 34 -9.84 21.77 -11.73
C ILE A 34 -10.48 21.43 -13.08
N ASN A 35 -10.71 22.43 -13.94
CA ASN A 35 -11.22 22.21 -15.30
C ASN A 35 -10.11 21.89 -16.33
N GLY A 36 -8.84 21.91 -15.92
CA GLY A 36 -7.69 21.59 -16.76
C GLY A 36 -7.48 20.08 -16.97
N SER A 37 -6.37 19.74 -17.62
CA SER A 37 -5.98 18.34 -17.77
C SER A 37 -5.65 17.72 -16.41
N ARG A 38 -5.91 16.40 -16.25
CA ARG A 38 -5.59 15.68 -15.00
C ARG A 38 -4.10 15.82 -14.63
N ARG A 39 -3.23 15.80 -15.66
CA ARG A 39 -1.79 16.03 -15.51
C ARG A 39 -1.49 17.42 -14.96
N ASP A 40 -1.98 18.47 -15.62
CA ASP A 40 -1.71 19.85 -15.21
C ASP A 40 -2.18 20.12 -13.78
N PHE A 41 -3.34 19.55 -13.40
CA PHE A 41 -3.91 19.68 -12.07
C PHE A 41 -3.00 19.06 -11.00
N TRP A 42 -2.57 17.81 -11.16
CA TRP A 42 -1.79 17.12 -10.13
C TRP A 42 -0.33 17.56 -10.06
N GLU A 43 0.27 18.05 -11.15
CA GLU A 43 1.68 18.50 -11.18
C GLU A 43 1.99 19.62 -10.18
N LYS A 44 1.03 20.49 -9.89
CA LYS A 44 1.26 21.69 -9.06
C LYS A 44 0.33 21.80 -7.85
N MET A 45 -0.60 20.86 -7.69
CA MET A 45 -1.48 20.82 -6.52
C MET A 45 -0.63 20.60 -5.26
N THR A 46 -0.86 21.43 -4.24
CA THR A 46 -0.37 21.19 -2.88
C THR A 46 -1.44 20.44 -2.10
N ILE A 47 -1.06 19.33 -1.48
CA ILE A 47 -1.96 18.48 -0.70
C ILE A 47 -1.43 18.41 0.71
N ILE A 48 -2.29 18.63 1.70
CA ILE A 48 -1.95 18.38 3.11
C ILE A 48 -2.76 17.16 3.54
N THR A 49 -2.11 16.15 4.11
CA THR A 49 -2.81 15.05 4.78
C THR A 49 -2.62 15.17 6.27
N ALA A 50 -3.68 14.91 7.03
CA ALA A 50 -3.61 14.99 8.48
C ALA A 50 -4.58 14.04 9.17
N ASP A 51 -4.12 13.49 10.30
CA ASP A 51 -4.98 12.90 11.32
C ASP A 51 -5.45 14.00 12.26
N VAL A 52 -6.60 14.60 11.96
CA VAL A 52 -7.18 15.68 12.75
C VAL A 52 -7.77 15.09 14.04
N PRO A 53 -7.30 15.51 15.24
CA PRO A 53 -7.89 15.04 16.49
C PRO A 53 -9.39 15.31 16.54
N TYR A 54 -10.17 14.34 17.01
CA TYR A 54 -11.63 14.42 16.96
C TYR A 54 -12.20 15.64 17.70
N TYR A 55 -11.54 16.10 18.76
CA TYR A 55 -11.97 17.31 19.46
C TYR A 55 -11.80 18.58 18.61
N ILE A 56 -10.72 18.70 17.83
CA ILE A 56 -10.50 19.80 16.87
C ILE A 56 -11.54 19.69 15.75
N PHE A 57 -11.72 18.48 15.23
CA PHE A 57 -12.72 18.23 14.20
C PHE A 57 -14.12 18.69 14.65
N LYS A 58 -14.52 18.32 15.87
CA LYS A 58 -15.81 18.70 16.45
C LYS A 58 -15.92 20.22 16.69
N GLU A 59 -14.83 20.86 17.12
CA GLU A 59 -14.76 22.31 17.36
C GLU A 59 -15.03 23.11 16.08
N PHE A 60 -14.48 22.68 14.94
CA PHE A 60 -14.52 23.47 13.70
C PHE A 60 -15.60 23.06 12.71
N PHE A 61 -15.97 21.78 12.63
CA PHE A 61 -16.84 21.29 11.56
C PHE A 61 -18.29 21.04 12.00
N GLU A 62 -18.57 21.02 13.31
CA GLU A 62 -19.90 20.84 13.92
C GLU A 62 -20.75 19.66 13.37
N ILE A 63 -20.13 18.67 12.70
CA ILE A 63 -20.86 17.62 12.00
C ILE A 63 -21.38 16.57 13.00
N LYS A 64 -22.71 16.38 13.02
CA LYS A 64 -23.33 15.24 13.72
C LYS A 64 -23.05 13.96 12.92
N ARG A 65 -22.73 12.84 13.60
CA ARG A 65 -22.38 11.51 13.01
C ARG A 65 -23.19 11.03 11.79
N LYS A 66 -24.40 11.55 11.54
CA LYS A 66 -25.35 11.07 10.52
C LYS A 66 -25.29 11.79 9.15
N THR A 67 -24.47 12.82 8.97
CA THR A 67 -24.48 13.64 7.75
C THR A 67 -23.32 13.39 6.78
N PHE A 68 -22.50 12.37 7.01
CA PHE A 68 -21.47 11.98 6.05
C PHE A 68 -22.08 11.08 4.98
N THR A 69 -21.97 11.50 3.72
CA THR A 69 -22.21 10.65 2.56
C THR A 69 -20.93 9.90 2.22
N ASP A 70 -21.04 8.83 1.41
CA ASP A 70 -19.89 8.02 1.01
C ASP A 70 -18.84 8.80 0.18
N ASN A 71 -19.21 9.96 -0.36
CA ASN A 71 -18.33 10.80 -1.19
C ASN A 71 -17.56 11.88 -0.40
N GLY A 72 -17.65 11.85 0.94
CA GLY A 72 -17.04 12.85 1.81
C GLY A 72 -17.85 14.15 1.92
N VAL A 73 -17.34 15.09 2.72
CA VAL A 73 -17.93 16.42 2.92
C VAL A 73 -16.86 17.47 2.66
N LEU A 74 -17.21 18.51 1.91
CA LEU A 74 -16.30 19.57 1.49
C LEU A 74 -16.44 20.81 2.38
N PHE A 75 -15.32 21.29 2.88
CA PHE A 75 -15.24 22.52 3.68
C PHE A 75 -14.31 23.52 3.03
N LYS A 76 -14.64 24.80 3.13
CA LYS A 76 -13.66 25.88 2.97
C LYS A 76 -13.02 26.11 4.33
N VAL A 77 -11.70 26.02 4.39
CA VAL A 77 -10.97 26.22 5.62
C VAL A 77 -9.86 27.24 5.43
N ILE A 78 -9.61 28.01 6.48
CA ILE A 78 -8.42 28.85 6.57
C ILE A 78 -7.48 28.15 7.53
N VAL A 79 -6.32 27.73 7.04
CA VAL A 79 -5.28 27.09 7.85
C VAL A 79 -4.09 28.02 8.01
N GLU A 80 -3.45 27.90 9.16
CA GLU A 80 -2.17 28.55 9.45
C GLU A 80 -1.13 27.48 9.71
N GLU A 81 -0.09 27.47 8.89
CA GLU A 81 1.08 26.64 9.14
C GLU A 81 1.90 27.23 10.29
N LYS A 82 2.22 26.39 11.28
CA LYS A 82 2.97 26.75 12.48
C LYS A 82 4.40 26.24 12.35
N GLU A 83 5.36 27.11 12.64
CA GLU A 83 6.74 26.67 12.83
C GLU A 83 6.82 25.64 13.96
N SER A 84 7.61 24.59 13.74
CA SER A 84 7.77 23.46 14.67
C SER A 84 8.47 23.83 15.99
N ASN A 85 8.86 25.10 16.18
CA ASN A 85 9.64 25.55 17.33
C ASN A 85 8.80 25.65 18.62
N ARG A 86 8.90 24.56 19.39
CA ARG A 86 8.75 24.38 20.85
C ARG A 86 8.41 25.64 21.67
N GLY A 87 7.12 25.92 21.80
CA GLY A 87 6.56 26.80 22.82
C GLY A 87 5.14 26.36 23.17
N ARG A 88 4.89 26.03 24.44
CA ARG A 88 3.63 25.43 24.93
C ARG A 88 2.40 26.26 24.54
N ARG A 89 1.37 25.57 24.00
CA ARG A 89 -0.01 26.01 23.62
C ARG A 89 -0.31 26.23 22.13
N ASN A 90 0.50 25.73 21.19
CA ASN A 90 0.08 25.70 19.79
C ASN A 90 -1.02 24.64 19.57
N ARG A 91 -2.28 25.07 19.39
CA ARG A 91 -3.47 24.25 19.08
C ARG A 91 -3.44 23.58 17.68
N GLY A 92 -2.28 23.49 17.03
CA GLY A 92 -2.14 22.81 15.75
C GLY A 92 -2.07 21.30 15.90
N PHE A 93 -2.32 20.57 14.82
CA PHE A 93 -2.15 19.12 14.72
C PHE A 93 -1.06 18.79 13.69
N ALA A 94 -0.47 17.60 13.83
CA ALA A 94 0.56 17.14 12.91
C ALA A 94 -0.06 16.82 11.55
N CYS A 95 0.67 17.16 10.49
CA CYS A 95 0.27 16.90 9.12
C CYS A 95 1.51 16.68 8.25
N THR A 96 1.32 16.05 7.11
CA THR A 96 2.33 15.97 6.06
C THR A 96 1.86 16.82 4.89
N ILE A 97 2.71 17.75 4.45
CA ILE A 97 2.46 18.63 3.31
C ILE A 97 3.21 18.05 2.11
N TYR A 98 2.49 17.80 1.03
CA TYR A 98 2.99 17.33 -0.26
C TYR A 98 2.98 18.49 -1.26
N GLU A 99 4.14 18.75 -1.85
CA GLU A 99 4.39 19.84 -2.79
C GLU A 99 4.95 19.27 -4.10
N GLU A 100 4.83 20.03 -5.19
CA GLU A 100 5.39 19.68 -6.52
C GLU A 100 4.97 18.28 -7.02
N GLY A 101 3.66 17.97 -7.02
CA GLY A 101 3.18 16.67 -7.50
C GLY A 101 3.61 15.49 -6.61
N MET A 102 3.71 15.73 -5.29
CA MET A 102 4.18 14.78 -4.26
C MET A 102 5.66 14.40 -4.31
N LEU A 103 6.47 15.06 -5.14
CA LEU A 103 7.91 14.83 -5.17
C LEU A 103 8.59 15.26 -3.88
N ASN A 104 8.05 16.30 -3.24
CA ASN A 104 8.50 16.77 -1.95
C ASN A 104 7.40 16.56 -0.91
N SER A 105 7.81 16.06 0.26
CA SER A 105 6.94 15.99 1.42
C SER A 105 7.68 16.48 2.65
N ARG A 106 6.97 17.16 3.55
CA ARG A 106 7.52 17.58 4.84
C ARG A 106 6.48 17.51 5.93
N ASP A 107 6.92 17.08 7.10
CA ASP A 107 6.10 17.14 8.30
C ASP A 107 5.99 18.57 8.81
N SER A 108 4.77 18.94 9.19
CA SER A 108 4.47 20.25 9.71
C SER A 108 3.38 20.18 10.78
N ARG A 109 2.99 21.34 11.29
CA ARG A 109 1.80 21.50 12.12
C ARG A 109 0.93 22.59 11.53
N ILE A 110 -0.34 22.30 11.35
CA ILE A 110 -1.32 23.30 10.93
C ILE A 110 -2.36 23.53 12.03
N SER A 111 -2.84 24.76 12.14
CA SER A 111 -4.01 25.11 12.93
C SER A 111 -5.13 25.52 11.99
N ILE A 112 -6.34 25.02 12.24
CA ILE A 112 -7.54 25.55 11.57
C ILE A 112 -7.91 26.84 12.29
N LEU A 113 -8.02 27.93 11.52
CA LEU A 113 -8.46 29.24 12.02
C LEU A 113 -9.95 29.44 11.79
N HIS A 114 -10.45 28.91 10.67
CA HIS A 114 -11.84 28.99 10.27
C HIS A 114 -12.19 27.77 9.42
N ALA A 115 -13.44 27.31 9.54
CA ALA A 115 -14.02 26.28 8.69
C ALA A 115 -15.48 26.63 8.44
N GLU A 116 -15.90 26.57 7.19
CA GLU A 116 -17.30 26.63 6.79
C GLU A 116 -17.60 25.47 5.83
N ARG A 117 -18.77 24.86 5.98
CA ARG A 117 -19.21 23.84 5.02
C ARG A 117 -19.58 24.53 3.71
N CYS A 118 -19.14 23.97 2.58
CA CYS A 118 -19.59 24.45 1.27
C CYS A 118 -21.12 24.32 1.15
N ALA A 119 -21.74 25.17 0.33
CA ALA A 119 -23.14 24.99 -0.04
C ALA A 119 -23.32 23.63 -0.72
N LEU A 120 -24.47 22.97 -0.55
CA LEU A 120 -24.67 21.59 -1.03
C LEU A 120 -24.45 21.44 -2.55
N GLU A 121 -24.82 22.45 -3.34
CA GLU A 121 -24.62 22.48 -4.78
C GLU A 121 -23.13 22.58 -5.15
N GLU A 122 -22.40 23.48 -4.47
CA GLU A 122 -20.95 23.65 -4.62
C GLU A 122 -20.19 22.39 -4.17
N GLU A 123 -20.59 21.80 -3.02
CA GLU A 123 -20.05 20.53 -2.51
C GLU A 123 -20.20 19.42 -3.57
N ARG A 124 -21.40 19.25 -4.13
CA ARG A 124 -21.65 18.23 -5.16
C ARG A 124 -20.82 18.47 -6.42
N TYR A 125 -20.82 19.70 -6.94
CA TYR A 125 -20.10 20.06 -8.15
C TYR A 125 -18.58 19.84 -8.00
N ASN A 126 -17.99 20.35 -6.92
CA ASN A 126 -16.55 20.22 -6.71
C ASN A 126 -16.14 18.78 -6.40
N ILE A 127 -16.96 18.02 -5.66
CA ILE A 127 -16.71 16.59 -5.43
C ILE A 127 -16.80 15.81 -6.73
N GLU A 128 -17.76 16.12 -7.62
CA GLU A 128 -17.90 15.47 -8.92
C GLU A 128 -16.66 15.74 -9.80
N LEU A 129 -16.24 17.00 -9.91
CA LEU A 129 -15.01 17.35 -10.64
C LEU A 129 -13.76 16.68 -10.05
N LEU A 130 -13.65 16.65 -8.74
CA LEU A 130 -12.53 15.98 -8.08
C LEU A 130 -12.59 14.46 -8.29
N THR A 131 -13.79 13.87 -8.26
CA THR A 131 -13.99 12.44 -8.57
C THR A 131 -13.54 12.14 -10.00
N ASP A 132 -13.80 13.02 -10.97
CA ASP A 132 -13.26 12.91 -12.33
C ASP A 132 -11.72 12.94 -12.35
N LYS A 133 -11.09 13.78 -11.52
CA LYS A 133 -9.60 13.81 -11.40
C LYS A 133 -9.02 12.60 -10.68
N ILE A 134 -9.78 12.01 -9.76
CA ILE A 134 -9.40 10.82 -8.97
C ILE A 134 -9.64 9.54 -9.75
N SER A 135 -10.66 9.52 -10.62
CA SER A 135 -11.15 8.32 -11.26
C SER A 135 -10.04 7.60 -12.01
N VAL A 136 -9.88 6.33 -11.66
CA VAL A 136 -8.90 5.45 -12.29
C VAL A 136 -9.51 4.66 -13.45
N SER A 137 -10.80 4.82 -13.73
CA SER A 137 -11.53 4.03 -14.75
C SER A 137 -10.99 4.20 -16.17
N GLU A 138 -10.29 5.29 -16.46
CA GLU A 138 -9.75 5.60 -17.78
C GLU A 138 -8.37 4.98 -18.03
N TYR A 139 -7.75 4.38 -17.02
CA TYR A 139 -6.42 3.81 -17.17
C TYR A 139 -6.47 2.37 -17.72
N PRO A 140 -5.37 1.93 -18.38
CA PRO A 140 -5.28 0.57 -18.89
C PRO A 140 -5.56 -0.47 -17.79
N ARG A 141 -6.49 -1.37 -18.08
CA ARG A 141 -6.83 -2.51 -17.23
C ARG A 141 -6.16 -3.77 -17.76
N ILE A 142 -5.73 -4.64 -16.86
CA ILE A 142 -5.34 -6.00 -17.21
C ILE A 142 -6.62 -6.80 -17.37
N GLU A 143 -6.84 -7.33 -18.56
CA GLU A 143 -7.95 -8.23 -18.87
C GLU A 143 -7.45 -9.68 -18.81
N GLY A 144 -8.08 -10.50 -17.96
CA GLY A 144 -7.65 -11.89 -17.73
C GLY A 144 -6.41 -12.01 -16.85
N ASN A 145 -5.73 -13.16 -16.92
CA ASN A 145 -4.67 -13.51 -15.98
C ASN A 145 -3.25 -13.24 -16.51
N THR A 146 -3.12 -12.69 -17.71
CA THR A 146 -1.85 -12.46 -18.40
C THR A 146 -1.53 -10.98 -18.48
N LEU A 147 -0.27 -10.61 -18.26
CA LEU A 147 0.16 -9.22 -18.43
C LEU A 147 0.13 -8.80 -19.90
N PRO A 148 -0.11 -7.50 -20.18
CA PRO A 148 -0.03 -6.96 -21.54
C PRO A 148 1.41 -6.79 -22.06
N PHE A 149 2.40 -7.28 -21.31
CA PHE A 149 3.82 -7.25 -21.63
C PHE A 149 4.53 -8.43 -20.97
N ASP A 150 5.63 -8.87 -21.55
CA ASP A 150 6.44 -9.94 -20.96
C ASP A 150 7.29 -9.40 -19.81
N ILE A 151 7.30 -10.11 -18.68
CA ILE A 151 8.28 -9.84 -17.64
C ILE A 151 9.62 -10.41 -18.10
N ASN A 152 10.59 -9.52 -18.32
CA ASN A 152 11.96 -9.94 -18.49
C ASN A 152 12.56 -10.35 -17.14
N TRP A 153 12.35 -11.61 -16.78
CA TRP A 153 12.95 -12.22 -15.60
C TRP A 153 14.48 -12.42 -15.72
N GLY A 154 15.07 -12.10 -16.87
CA GLY A 154 16.53 -12.09 -17.05
C GLY A 154 17.14 -13.39 -17.57
N ASP A 155 16.34 -14.36 -18.06
CA ASP A 155 16.83 -15.58 -18.74
C ASP A 155 15.80 -16.09 -19.78
N GLU A 156 16.27 -16.48 -20.97
CA GLU A 156 15.55 -17.43 -21.84
C GLU A 156 15.45 -18.76 -21.07
N ILE A 157 14.23 -19.24 -20.80
CA ILE A 157 14.02 -20.56 -20.21
C ILE A 157 14.63 -21.59 -21.18
N PRO A 158 15.64 -22.40 -20.77
CA PRO A 158 16.08 -23.51 -21.60
C PRO A 158 14.87 -24.40 -21.89
N GLY A 159 14.62 -24.71 -23.16
CA GLY A 159 13.44 -25.45 -23.60
C GLY A 159 13.22 -26.73 -22.77
N GLU A 160 11.94 -27.13 -22.64
CA GLU A 160 11.46 -28.28 -21.84
C GLU A 160 12.21 -29.61 -22.05
N SER A 161 13.07 -29.73 -23.06
CA SER A 161 13.90 -30.92 -23.33
C SER A 161 15.21 -31.03 -22.53
N GLU A 162 15.65 -30.00 -21.79
CA GLU A 162 16.91 -30.04 -21.01
C GLU A 162 16.72 -30.38 -19.51
N TRP A 163 15.51 -30.74 -19.11
CA TRP A 163 15.15 -30.89 -17.69
C TRP A 163 15.60 -32.21 -17.05
N GLU A 164 16.13 -33.17 -17.81
CA GLU A 164 16.19 -34.54 -17.31
C GLU A 164 17.40 -34.93 -16.44
N GLU A 165 18.60 -34.32 -16.46
CA GLU A 165 19.74 -34.95 -15.72
C GLU A 165 20.77 -34.04 -14.99
N SER A 166 20.45 -32.80 -14.61
CA SER A 166 21.20 -32.13 -13.52
C SER A 166 20.41 -30.95 -12.90
N PRO A 167 19.66 -31.16 -11.79
CA PRO A 167 18.64 -30.19 -11.37
C PRO A 167 19.16 -28.81 -10.92
N ARG A 168 20.47 -28.65 -10.67
CA ARG A 168 21.02 -27.41 -10.05
C ARG A 168 22.35 -26.93 -10.61
N ARG A 169 23.03 -27.70 -11.47
CA ARG A 169 24.36 -27.29 -11.98
C ARG A 169 24.19 -26.18 -13.02
N GLY A 170 24.42 -24.93 -12.60
CA GLY A 170 24.44 -23.75 -13.47
C GLY A 170 23.22 -22.82 -13.34
N ARG A 171 22.20 -23.17 -12.54
CA ARG A 171 21.06 -22.27 -12.28
C ARG A 171 21.40 -21.26 -11.19
N VAL A 172 21.25 -19.98 -11.51
CA VAL A 172 21.37 -18.90 -10.53
C VAL A 172 20.03 -18.79 -9.79
N PRO A 173 20.01 -18.90 -8.45
CA PRO A 173 18.77 -18.77 -7.70
C PRO A 173 18.25 -17.33 -7.75
N TYR A 174 16.96 -17.19 -7.49
CA TYR A 174 16.33 -15.94 -7.09
C TYR A 174 16.51 -15.75 -5.59
N VAL A 175 16.51 -14.49 -5.15
CA VAL A 175 16.50 -14.11 -3.74
C VAL A 175 15.16 -13.43 -3.49
N PHE A 176 14.35 -14.04 -2.64
CA PHE A 176 13.17 -13.39 -2.07
C PHE A 176 13.59 -12.62 -0.82
N LYS A 177 13.11 -11.39 -0.65
CA LYS A 177 13.41 -10.55 0.52
C LYS A 177 12.15 -9.91 1.10
N VAL A 178 12.11 -9.79 2.42
CA VAL A 178 11.19 -8.91 3.16
C VAL A 178 12.01 -7.81 3.81
N HIS A 179 11.87 -6.59 3.30
CA HIS A 179 12.71 -5.46 3.67
C HIS A 179 12.30 -4.86 5.02
N ASN A 180 13.26 -4.43 5.82
CA ASN A 180 12.97 -3.64 7.02
C ASN A 180 12.60 -2.19 6.64
N VAL A 181 11.30 -1.94 6.44
CA VAL A 181 10.80 -0.66 5.92
C VAL A 181 9.97 0.14 6.94
N GLY A 182 9.88 -0.30 8.20
CA GLY A 182 8.99 0.31 9.17
C GLY A 182 7.58 -0.29 9.11
N GLN A 183 6.55 0.55 9.18
CA GLN A 183 5.12 0.19 9.16
C GLN A 183 4.58 -0.17 7.78
N GLY A 184 5.38 -0.06 6.73
CA GLY A 184 4.96 -0.50 5.41
C GLY A 184 5.26 -1.97 5.15
N LEU A 185 4.91 -2.40 3.95
CA LEU A 185 5.43 -3.64 3.38
C LEU A 185 6.25 -3.31 2.14
N ALA A 186 7.42 -3.94 2.03
CA ALA A 186 8.09 -4.07 0.76
C ALA A 186 8.74 -5.45 0.71
N THR A 187 8.36 -6.22 -0.31
CA THR A 187 9.01 -7.48 -0.61
C THR A 187 9.57 -7.44 -2.02
N SER A 188 10.66 -8.15 -2.27
CA SER A 188 11.29 -8.17 -3.59
C SER A 188 11.70 -9.57 -4.00
N LEU A 189 11.62 -9.82 -5.30
CA LEU A 189 12.15 -11.00 -5.95
C LEU A 189 13.18 -10.55 -7.00
N GLN A 190 14.40 -11.05 -6.86
CA GLN A 190 15.52 -10.68 -7.72
C GLN A 190 16.33 -11.91 -8.09
N LYS A 191 16.93 -11.96 -9.27
CA LYS A 191 18.02 -12.91 -9.51
C LYS A 191 19.18 -12.57 -8.56
N ARG A 192 19.91 -13.57 -8.06
CA ARG A 192 21.05 -13.33 -7.17
C ARG A 192 22.02 -12.31 -7.80
N ASP A 193 22.45 -11.33 -6.99
CA ASP A 193 23.33 -10.23 -7.37
C ASP A 193 22.80 -9.27 -8.45
N CYS A 194 21.50 -9.29 -8.76
CA CYS A 194 20.83 -8.35 -9.67
C CYS A 194 19.91 -7.35 -8.93
N ILE A 195 19.49 -6.30 -9.63
CA ILE A 195 18.43 -5.40 -9.17
C ILE A 195 17.09 -6.18 -9.18
N PRO A 196 16.16 -5.93 -8.23
CA PRO A 196 14.86 -6.59 -8.24
C PRO A 196 14.05 -6.41 -9.52
N SER A 197 13.58 -7.53 -10.06
CA SER A 197 12.66 -7.57 -11.20
C SER A 197 11.22 -7.36 -10.75
N LEU A 198 10.88 -7.79 -9.53
CA LEU A 198 9.54 -7.65 -8.96
C LEU A 198 9.63 -7.13 -7.52
N TYR A 199 8.79 -6.15 -7.22
CA TYR A 199 8.37 -5.82 -5.87
C TYR A 199 6.90 -6.19 -5.69
N PHE A 200 6.57 -6.74 -4.53
CA PHE A 200 5.21 -6.82 -4.04
C PHE A 200 5.10 -5.96 -2.79
N ASP A 201 4.33 -4.88 -2.94
CA ASP A 201 4.41 -3.61 -2.23
C ASP A 201 5.78 -2.92 -2.30
N TYR A 202 5.74 -1.59 -2.23
CA TYR A 202 6.88 -0.69 -2.25
C TYR A 202 6.69 0.40 -1.19
N GLY A 203 6.40 -0.07 0.01
CA GLY A 203 5.97 0.70 1.15
C GLY A 203 7.05 0.99 2.18
N THR A 204 6.82 2.02 2.98
CA THR A 204 7.57 2.37 4.19
C THR A 204 6.64 3.08 5.19
N ASN A 205 7.18 3.42 6.36
CA ASN A 205 6.54 4.24 7.38
C ASN A 205 5.77 5.44 6.76
N LYS A 206 4.48 5.58 7.11
CA LYS A 206 3.67 6.75 6.73
C LYS A 206 4.34 8.04 7.23
N GLY A 207 4.49 9.03 6.35
CA GLY A 207 5.01 10.37 6.66
C GLY A 207 6.53 10.47 6.85
N ALA A 208 7.24 9.39 7.22
CA ALA A 208 8.69 9.44 7.45
C ALA A 208 9.39 8.20 6.91
N VAL A 209 10.34 8.39 5.99
CA VAL A 209 11.17 7.31 5.46
C VAL A 209 12.10 6.78 6.57
N HIS A 210 12.27 5.45 6.65
CA HIS A 210 13.29 4.85 7.51
C HIS A 210 14.70 5.31 7.07
N PRO A 211 15.53 5.91 7.95
CA PRO A 211 16.86 6.38 7.57
C PRO A 211 17.71 5.27 6.94
N GLY A 212 18.35 5.58 5.81
CA GLY A 212 19.18 4.62 5.08
C GLY A 212 18.42 3.57 4.26
N LEU A 213 17.08 3.61 4.24
CA LEU A 213 16.29 2.78 3.34
C LEU A 213 16.51 3.24 1.90
N PHE A 214 16.98 2.32 1.05
CA PHE A 214 17.08 2.51 -0.38
C PHE A 214 16.63 1.23 -1.08
N LEU A 215 15.43 1.26 -1.66
CA LEU A 215 14.90 0.16 -2.44
C LEU A 215 15.31 0.36 -3.90
N GLU A 216 16.32 -0.37 -4.36
CA GLU A 216 16.85 -0.20 -5.72
C GLU A 216 15.86 -0.66 -6.79
N VAL A 217 15.84 0.03 -7.93
CA VAL A 217 14.98 -0.28 -9.08
C VAL A 217 15.73 -0.07 -10.40
N ASP A 218 15.36 -0.85 -11.40
CA ASP A 218 15.67 -0.65 -12.81
C ASP A 218 14.38 -0.11 -13.47
N GLU A 219 14.43 1.12 -13.98
CA GLU A 219 13.25 1.83 -14.52
C GLU A 219 12.56 1.05 -15.66
N GLU A 220 13.30 0.25 -16.41
CA GLU A 220 12.79 -0.50 -17.56
C GLU A 220 12.37 -1.94 -17.22
N LYS A 221 12.91 -2.51 -16.14
CA LYS A 221 12.75 -3.95 -15.84
C LYS A 221 12.04 -4.24 -14.52
N THR A 222 12.07 -3.33 -13.56
CA THR A 222 11.41 -3.53 -12.27
C THR A 222 9.91 -3.30 -12.43
N ILE A 223 9.13 -4.28 -11.99
CA ILE A 223 7.68 -4.20 -11.85
C ILE A 223 7.36 -4.07 -10.36
N ILE A 224 6.42 -3.20 -10.04
CA ILE A 224 5.98 -2.99 -8.65
C ILE A 224 4.48 -3.30 -8.59
N ALA A 225 4.11 -4.38 -7.91
CA ALA A 225 2.72 -4.75 -7.71
C ALA A 225 2.26 -4.37 -6.31
N LEU A 226 1.09 -3.76 -6.18
CA LEU A 226 0.53 -3.34 -4.90
C LEU A 226 -0.52 -4.32 -4.40
N SER A 227 -0.43 -4.75 -3.15
CA SER A 227 -1.45 -5.56 -2.48
C SER A 227 -2.76 -4.80 -2.31
N HIS A 228 -2.68 -3.50 -1.98
CA HIS A 228 -3.83 -2.61 -1.80
C HIS A 228 -3.40 -1.12 -1.85
N VAL A 229 -4.36 -0.19 -1.76
CA VAL A 229 -4.15 1.25 -2.04
C VAL A 229 -3.64 2.11 -0.89
N HIS A 230 -3.40 1.56 0.30
CA HIS A 230 -2.93 2.37 1.44
C HIS A 230 -1.50 2.89 1.24
N GLU A 231 -1.23 4.08 1.78
CA GLU A 231 0.00 4.84 1.50
C GLU A 231 1.29 4.10 1.87
N ASP A 232 1.26 3.40 2.98
CA ASP A 232 2.34 2.56 3.51
C ASP A 232 2.66 1.33 2.65
N HIS A 233 2.00 1.14 1.50
CA HIS A 233 2.30 0.09 0.52
C HIS A 233 2.94 0.62 -0.76
N TRP A 234 3.02 1.93 -0.97
CA TRP A 234 3.60 2.51 -2.20
C TRP A 234 4.53 3.71 -1.96
N ASN A 235 4.56 4.27 -0.76
CA ASN A 235 5.24 5.53 -0.47
C ASN A 235 6.78 5.49 -0.45
N ALA A 236 7.43 4.33 -0.60
CA ALA A 236 8.89 4.25 -0.58
C ALA A 236 9.53 4.88 -1.83
N PHE A 237 8.76 5.23 -2.87
CA PHE A 237 9.27 6.00 -4.02
C PHE A 237 9.91 7.34 -3.59
N ARG A 238 9.53 7.87 -2.43
CA ARG A 238 10.11 9.10 -1.86
C ARG A 238 11.58 8.94 -1.48
N THR A 239 12.04 7.69 -1.32
CA THR A 239 13.45 7.33 -1.09
C THR A 239 14.22 7.17 -2.39
N ASN A 240 13.52 6.77 -3.45
CA ASN A 240 14.08 6.48 -4.76
C ASN A 240 13.06 6.86 -5.84
N ILE A 241 13.16 8.09 -6.32
CA ILE A 241 12.19 8.66 -7.25
C ILE A 241 12.13 7.91 -8.59
N ARG A 242 13.18 7.14 -8.91
CA ARG A 242 13.23 6.27 -10.10
C ARG A 242 12.13 5.22 -10.09
N ALA A 243 11.62 4.84 -8.92
CA ALA A 243 10.48 3.91 -8.81
C ALA A 243 9.23 4.44 -9.53
N LEU A 244 9.01 5.76 -9.59
CA LEU A 244 7.87 6.33 -10.34
C LEU A 244 8.02 6.21 -11.86
N ARG A 245 9.18 5.79 -12.37
CA ARG A 245 9.41 5.51 -13.79
C ARG A 245 9.26 4.04 -14.15
N CYS A 246 9.13 3.17 -13.15
CA CYS A 246 8.88 1.74 -13.33
C CYS A 246 7.44 1.48 -13.81
N THR A 247 7.15 0.20 -14.07
CA THR A 247 5.78 -0.26 -14.31
C THR A 247 5.13 -0.66 -12.98
N TRP A 248 3.97 -0.07 -12.68
CA TRP A 248 3.19 -0.39 -11.49
C TRP A 248 1.95 -1.21 -11.83
N LEU A 249 1.72 -2.29 -11.10
CA LEU A 249 0.47 -3.04 -11.11
C LEU A 249 -0.32 -2.61 -9.87
N VAL A 250 -1.45 -1.96 -10.08
CA VAL A 250 -2.23 -1.36 -8.99
C VAL A 250 -3.61 -1.98 -8.90
N PRO A 251 -4.12 -2.30 -7.70
CA PRO A 251 -5.38 -3.01 -7.57
C PRO A 251 -6.57 -2.11 -7.96
N ASP A 252 -7.65 -2.70 -8.45
CA ASP A 252 -8.92 -2.03 -8.76
C ASP A 252 -9.71 -1.67 -7.49
N GLN A 253 -9.05 -0.94 -6.60
CA GLN A 253 -9.60 -0.43 -5.36
C GLN A 253 -9.75 1.08 -5.45
N THR A 254 -10.74 1.61 -4.74
CA THR A 254 -10.95 3.06 -4.65
C THR A 254 -9.96 3.65 -3.64
N GLY A 255 -9.02 4.46 -4.13
CA GLY A 255 -8.11 5.25 -3.27
C GLY A 255 -8.64 6.64 -2.92
N LYS A 256 -7.89 7.36 -2.06
CA LYS A 256 -8.14 8.78 -1.69
C LYS A 256 -7.39 9.75 -2.63
N CYS A 257 -7.48 11.08 -2.45
CA CYS A 257 -6.78 12.02 -3.36
C CYS A 257 -5.27 11.77 -3.40
N LEU A 258 -4.66 11.42 -2.28
CA LEU A 258 -3.22 11.14 -2.23
C LEU A 258 -2.82 9.97 -3.15
N TYR A 259 -3.65 8.92 -3.23
CA TYR A 259 -3.40 7.80 -4.11
C TYR A 259 -3.50 8.20 -5.59
N SER A 260 -4.52 8.97 -5.97
CA SER A 260 -4.63 9.48 -7.35
C SER A 260 -3.49 10.41 -7.73
N SER A 261 -2.99 11.20 -6.78
CA SER A 261 -1.81 12.06 -6.96
C SER A 261 -0.55 11.23 -7.19
N PHE A 262 -0.39 10.13 -6.47
CA PHE A 262 0.66 9.14 -6.72
C PHE A 262 0.56 8.55 -8.13
N LEU A 263 -0.63 8.10 -8.57
CA LEU A 263 -0.82 7.59 -9.92
C LEU A 263 -0.51 8.64 -11.00
N ALA A 264 -0.88 9.90 -10.76
CA ALA A 264 -0.52 11.00 -11.65
C ALA A 264 0.99 11.22 -11.69
N ALA A 265 1.68 11.16 -10.55
CA ALA A 265 3.13 11.31 -10.47
C ALA A 265 3.89 10.26 -11.28
N ILE A 266 3.41 9.01 -11.33
CA ILE A 266 3.95 7.96 -12.22
C ILE A 266 3.91 8.44 -13.68
N LEU A 267 2.76 8.92 -14.15
CA LEU A 267 2.59 9.35 -15.55
C LEU A 267 3.41 10.59 -15.89
N ILE A 268 3.45 11.56 -14.96
CA ILE A 268 4.22 12.81 -15.12
C ILE A 268 5.70 12.52 -15.31
N LEU A 269 6.24 11.55 -14.56
CA LEU A 269 7.65 11.17 -14.61
C LEU A 269 7.99 10.16 -15.72
N GLY A 270 7.01 9.75 -16.51
CA GLY A 270 7.20 8.85 -17.67
C GLY A 270 7.13 7.36 -17.32
N GLY A 271 6.70 7.00 -16.12
CA GLY A 271 6.36 5.63 -15.77
C GLY A 271 5.01 5.20 -16.34
N ARG A 272 4.60 3.99 -15.98
CA ARG A 272 3.34 3.39 -16.43
C ARG A 272 2.68 2.67 -15.27
N PHE A 273 1.37 2.58 -15.31
CA PHE A 273 0.66 1.67 -14.42
C PHE A 273 -0.51 0.99 -15.11
N TYR A 274 -0.87 -0.18 -14.59
CA TYR A 274 -1.99 -0.98 -15.03
C TYR A 274 -2.86 -1.33 -13.84
N ILE A 275 -4.16 -1.18 -14.01
CA ILE A 275 -5.12 -1.56 -12.99
C ILE A 275 -5.43 -3.04 -13.13
N TYR A 276 -5.46 -3.77 -12.02
CA TYR A 276 -5.85 -5.16 -12.01
C TYR A 276 -6.96 -5.41 -10.99
N GLY A 277 -8.05 -6.00 -11.48
CA GLY A 277 -9.22 -6.43 -10.68
C GLY A 277 -9.40 -7.95 -10.69
N THR A 278 -8.36 -8.68 -11.09
CA THR A 278 -8.36 -10.13 -11.29
C THR A 278 -7.04 -10.71 -10.82
N ASN A 279 -6.98 -12.03 -10.71
CA ASN A 279 -5.77 -12.73 -10.37
C ASN A 279 -4.76 -12.65 -11.53
N ILE A 280 -3.48 -12.46 -11.20
CA ILE A 280 -2.38 -12.33 -12.15
C ILE A 280 -1.44 -13.52 -11.98
N ASP A 281 -1.13 -14.18 -13.09
CA ASP A 281 -0.06 -15.18 -13.16
C ASP A 281 1.17 -14.56 -13.84
N LEU A 282 2.27 -14.47 -13.10
CA LEU A 282 3.55 -13.93 -13.56
C LEU A 282 4.55 -15.03 -13.92
N HIS A 283 4.08 -16.28 -14.08
CA HIS A 283 4.83 -17.54 -14.22
C HIS A 283 5.64 -17.93 -12.97
N LYS A 284 6.36 -16.98 -12.37
CA LYS A 284 7.22 -17.17 -11.19
C LYS A 284 6.57 -16.74 -9.88
N ALA A 285 5.46 -16.03 -9.97
CA ALA A 285 4.67 -15.56 -8.85
C ALA A 285 3.21 -15.50 -9.28
N TYR A 286 2.31 -15.76 -8.35
CA TYR A 286 0.88 -15.55 -8.53
C TYR A 286 0.43 -14.44 -7.59
N ILE A 287 -0.38 -13.51 -8.07
CA ILE A 287 -0.98 -12.45 -7.26
C ILE A 287 -2.49 -12.59 -7.36
N GLY A 288 -3.17 -12.76 -6.24
CA GLY A 288 -4.60 -13.05 -6.29
C GLY A 288 -5.33 -12.96 -4.97
N HIS A 289 -6.64 -13.06 -5.08
CA HIS A 289 -7.59 -13.17 -3.98
C HIS A 289 -8.69 -14.18 -4.30
N ALA A 290 -9.50 -14.48 -3.30
CA ALA A 290 -10.65 -15.38 -3.38
C ALA A 290 -11.88 -14.76 -2.68
N GLY A 291 -13.00 -15.50 -2.70
CA GLY A 291 -14.14 -15.20 -1.84
C GLY A 291 -13.90 -15.64 -0.39
N SER A 292 -14.77 -15.23 0.54
CA SER A 292 -14.56 -15.57 1.96
C SER A 292 -14.61 -17.08 2.19
N THR A 293 -13.57 -17.64 2.81
CA THR A 293 -13.49 -19.05 3.21
C THR A 293 -14.37 -19.35 4.44
N ILE A 294 -14.77 -18.33 5.19
CA ILE A 294 -15.65 -18.46 6.36
C ILE A 294 -17.12 -18.40 5.94
N ASP A 295 -17.47 -17.51 5.01
CA ASP A 295 -18.82 -17.36 4.47
C ASP A 295 -18.76 -17.06 2.97
N PRO A 296 -18.80 -18.09 2.11
CA PRO A 296 -18.71 -17.92 0.65
C PRO A 296 -19.84 -17.07 0.04
N THR A 297 -20.93 -16.83 0.78
CA THR A 297 -22.05 -15.98 0.32
C THR A 297 -21.82 -14.50 0.63
N ARG A 298 -20.83 -14.18 1.47
CA ARG A 298 -20.50 -12.82 1.87
C ARG A 298 -19.53 -12.19 0.87
N ALA A 299 -20.02 -11.19 0.15
CA ALA A 299 -19.15 -10.31 -0.64
C ALA A 299 -18.14 -9.57 0.28
N PRO A 300 -16.92 -9.31 -0.20
CA PRO A 300 -15.98 -8.41 0.47
C PRO A 300 -16.66 -7.08 0.81
N ASN A 301 -16.36 -6.54 1.99
CA ASN A 301 -16.74 -5.16 2.28
C ASN A 301 -15.81 -4.24 1.49
N LEU A 302 -16.27 -3.69 0.36
CA LEU A 302 -15.51 -2.77 -0.49
C LEU A 302 -15.07 -1.46 0.22
N LYS A 303 -15.52 -1.22 1.45
CA LYS A 303 -15.01 -0.14 2.33
C LYS A 303 -13.79 -0.56 3.16
N SER A 304 -13.36 -1.81 3.04
CA SER A 304 -12.26 -2.44 3.76
C SER A 304 -11.28 -3.00 2.75
N ASN A 305 -10.26 -2.22 2.41
CA ASN A 305 -9.23 -2.58 1.42
C ASN A 305 -8.47 -3.89 1.76
N HIS A 306 -8.63 -4.40 2.99
CA HIS A 306 -8.08 -5.66 3.46
C HIS A 306 -8.88 -6.88 2.98
N GLN A 307 -10.15 -6.72 2.56
CA GLN A 307 -11.00 -7.85 2.13
C GLN A 307 -11.01 -8.05 0.61
N ASP A 308 -10.63 -7.03 -0.15
CA ASP A 308 -10.54 -7.02 -1.62
C ASP A 308 -9.13 -6.65 -2.10
N GLY A 309 -8.14 -6.69 -1.21
CA GLY A 309 -6.72 -6.62 -1.56
C GLY A 309 -6.22 -7.93 -2.14
N TYR A 310 -4.90 -8.02 -2.33
CA TYR A 310 -4.25 -9.18 -2.95
C TYR A 310 -3.12 -9.73 -2.08
N ALA A 311 -2.85 -11.01 -2.26
CA ALA A 311 -1.70 -11.71 -1.71
C ALA A 311 -0.85 -12.25 -2.87
N MET A 312 0.46 -12.38 -2.63
CA MET A 312 1.40 -12.98 -3.56
C MET A 312 1.83 -14.36 -3.07
N TYR A 313 1.98 -15.28 -4.01
CA TYR A 313 2.35 -16.67 -3.76
C TYR A 313 3.51 -17.02 -4.71
N ILE A 314 4.55 -17.62 -4.15
CA ILE A 314 5.74 -18.05 -4.90
C ILE A 314 5.99 -19.51 -4.55
N GLU A 315 6.18 -20.33 -5.57
CA GLU A 315 6.53 -21.74 -5.44
C GLU A 315 7.84 -22.00 -6.16
N GLY A 316 8.67 -22.87 -5.60
CA GLY A 316 9.96 -23.23 -6.17
C GLY A 316 10.64 -24.30 -5.35
N SER A 317 11.97 -24.30 -5.34
CA SER A 317 12.79 -25.17 -4.50
C SER A 317 13.88 -24.37 -3.79
N THR A 318 14.44 -24.91 -2.71
CA THR A 318 15.61 -24.36 -2.01
C THR A 318 16.74 -25.38 -2.00
N GLU A 319 17.88 -25.06 -1.41
CA GLU A 319 18.96 -26.04 -1.25
C GLU A 319 18.49 -27.27 -0.47
N GLU A 320 17.61 -27.06 0.52
CA GLU A 320 17.16 -28.05 1.49
C GLU A 320 15.84 -28.73 1.12
N LYS A 321 15.00 -28.11 0.28
CA LYS A 321 13.65 -28.61 -0.07
C LYS A 321 13.40 -28.62 -1.58
N GLU A 322 12.83 -29.72 -2.09
CA GLU A 322 12.43 -29.84 -3.50
C GLU A 322 11.18 -29.01 -3.84
N PHE A 323 10.31 -28.80 -2.85
CA PHE A 323 9.15 -27.93 -2.96
C PHE A 323 9.18 -26.94 -1.80
N TYR A 324 9.09 -25.66 -2.12
CA TYR A 324 9.14 -24.55 -1.18
C TYR A 324 8.09 -23.51 -1.55
N LYS A 325 7.25 -23.13 -0.59
CA LYS A 325 6.14 -22.21 -0.78
C LYS A 325 6.29 -20.97 0.10
N ILE A 326 6.19 -19.80 -0.53
CA ILE A 326 6.19 -18.49 0.12
C ILE A 326 4.82 -17.84 -0.09
N VAL A 327 4.20 -17.38 1.00
CA VAL A 327 2.95 -16.61 0.99
C VAL A 327 3.23 -15.22 1.53
N VAL A 328 2.88 -14.19 0.75
CA VAL A 328 2.99 -12.78 1.14
C VAL A 328 1.61 -12.16 1.16
N SER A 329 1.06 -11.98 2.36
CA SER A 329 -0.34 -11.61 2.51
C SER A 329 -0.64 -10.11 2.35
N GLY A 330 0.38 -9.24 2.43
CA GLY A 330 0.11 -7.81 2.57
C GLY A 330 -0.76 -7.56 3.80
N ASP A 331 -1.79 -6.74 3.63
CA ASP A 331 -2.85 -6.55 4.64
C ASP A 331 -4.13 -7.28 4.24
N GLN A 332 -4.06 -8.21 3.29
CA GLN A 332 -5.23 -8.97 2.87
C GLN A 332 -5.64 -9.98 3.95
N ASP A 333 -6.87 -9.86 4.43
CA ASP A 333 -7.49 -10.81 5.36
C ASP A 333 -7.36 -12.25 4.83
N TYR A 334 -6.86 -13.17 5.66
CA TYR A 334 -6.61 -14.57 5.28
C TYR A 334 -7.86 -15.28 4.78
N ASP A 335 -9.04 -14.90 5.28
CA ASP A 335 -10.27 -15.53 4.83
C ASP A 335 -10.67 -15.11 3.41
N TYR A 336 -10.03 -14.10 2.82
CA TYR A 336 -10.19 -13.70 1.42
C TYR A 336 -9.02 -14.13 0.52
N GLN A 337 -8.06 -14.89 1.06
CA GLN A 337 -6.96 -15.46 0.29
C GLN A 337 -7.35 -16.83 -0.31
N ASP A 338 -6.62 -17.28 -1.33
CA ASP A 338 -6.87 -18.58 -1.97
C ASP A 338 -6.35 -19.73 -1.09
N PRO A 339 -7.23 -20.56 -0.50
CA PRO A 339 -6.84 -21.61 0.44
C PRO A 339 -5.96 -22.69 -0.17
N VAL A 340 -6.07 -22.94 -1.48
CA VAL A 340 -5.20 -23.91 -2.17
C VAL A 340 -3.78 -23.38 -2.23
N ARG A 341 -3.63 -22.06 -2.46
CA ARG A 341 -2.31 -21.45 -2.62
C ARG A 341 -1.62 -21.18 -1.30
N TYR A 342 -2.34 -20.82 -0.23
CA TYR A 342 -1.70 -20.66 1.08
C TYR A 342 -1.61 -21.94 1.93
N GLU A 343 -2.08 -23.09 1.44
CA GLU A 343 -2.00 -24.34 2.20
C GLU A 343 -0.55 -24.67 2.56
N ASN A 344 -0.28 -24.82 3.87
CA ASN A 344 0.96 -25.30 4.46
C ASN A 344 2.23 -24.64 3.86
N PRO A 345 2.44 -23.32 4.03
CA PRO A 345 3.59 -22.64 3.46
C PRO A 345 4.86 -22.84 4.31
N ASP A 346 6.01 -22.73 3.66
CA ASP A 346 7.32 -22.76 4.31
C ASP A 346 7.69 -21.38 4.88
N THR A 347 7.37 -20.32 4.14
CA THR A 347 7.47 -18.93 4.61
C THR A 347 6.11 -18.26 4.51
N LEU A 348 5.66 -17.66 5.62
CA LEU A 348 4.48 -16.81 5.67
C LEU A 348 4.86 -15.39 6.07
N VAL A 349 4.70 -14.41 5.19
CA VAL A 349 4.74 -12.99 5.59
C VAL A 349 3.39 -12.64 6.19
N ALA A 350 3.37 -12.38 7.49
CA ALA A 350 2.17 -12.22 8.29
C ALA A 350 1.27 -11.11 7.75
N CYS A 351 -0.04 -11.38 7.69
CA CYS A 351 -1.05 -10.41 7.30
C CYS A 351 -1.00 -9.20 8.24
N HIS A 352 -1.05 -7.98 7.67
CA HIS A 352 -1.18 -6.73 8.42
C HIS A 352 -0.11 -6.62 9.51
N HIS A 353 1.13 -6.97 9.17
CA HIS A 353 2.29 -6.97 10.07
C HIS A 353 2.13 -7.88 11.30
N GLY A 354 1.29 -8.92 11.23
CA GLY A 354 0.89 -9.74 12.39
C GLY A 354 -0.19 -9.09 13.25
N GLY A 355 -0.98 -8.19 12.64
CA GLY A 355 -2.16 -7.54 13.20
C GLY A 355 -3.43 -8.38 13.01
N GLU A 356 -4.57 -7.70 12.93
CA GLU A 356 -5.83 -8.38 12.60
C GLU A 356 -5.73 -8.95 11.19
N TYR A 357 -6.09 -10.23 11.06
CA TYR A 357 -5.85 -11.03 9.86
C TYR A 357 -7.13 -11.63 9.26
N CYS A 358 -8.29 -11.24 9.79
CA CYS A 358 -9.60 -11.64 9.32
C CYS A 358 -10.67 -10.73 9.93
N TRP A 359 -11.81 -10.59 9.25
CA TRP A 359 -12.94 -9.83 9.77
C TRP A 359 -13.73 -10.54 10.89
N SER A 360 -13.44 -11.83 11.13
CA SER A 360 -14.22 -12.71 12.00
C SER A 360 -13.33 -13.59 12.86
N LYS A 361 -13.69 -13.80 14.14
CA LYS A 361 -12.95 -14.68 15.07
C LYS A 361 -13.00 -16.18 14.73
N LYS A 362 -13.54 -16.56 13.56
CA LYS A 362 -13.74 -17.95 13.15
C LYS A 362 -12.62 -18.50 12.28
N PHE A 363 -11.68 -17.68 11.82
CA PHE A 363 -10.57 -18.15 10.99
C PHE A 363 -9.70 -19.14 11.78
N ALA A 364 -9.43 -20.31 11.22
CA ALA A 364 -8.74 -21.41 11.89
C ALA A 364 -7.20 -21.27 11.86
N GLY A 365 -6.68 -20.28 11.14
CA GLY A 365 -5.24 -20.09 10.94
C GLY A 365 -4.72 -20.70 9.65
N ILE A 366 -3.50 -20.33 9.30
CA ILE A 366 -2.69 -20.98 8.27
C ILE A 366 -1.69 -21.85 9.01
N ALA A 367 -1.73 -23.17 8.78
CA ALA A 367 -0.75 -24.09 9.35
C ALA A 367 0.60 -23.99 8.61
N PRO A 368 1.74 -24.15 9.28
CA PRO A 368 3.05 -24.27 8.63
C PRO A 368 3.19 -25.59 7.87
N ALA A 369 4.09 -25.62 6.88
CA ALA A 369 4.51 -26.86 6.22
C ALA A 369 5.13 -27.88 7.19
N ASP A 370 6.04 -27.44 8.06
CA ASP A 370 6.70 -28.27 9.06
C ASP A 370 7.30 -27.44 10.21
N ASP A 371 8.04 -28.10 11.10
CA ASP A 371 8.69 -27.49 12.27
C ASP A 371 9.81 -26.49 11.92
N TYR A 372 10.23 -26.40 10.66
CA TYR A 372 11.25 -25.45 10.17
C TYR A 372 10.63 -24.25 9.42
N SER A 373 9.33 -24.28 9.14
CA SER A 373 8.61 -23.16 8.55
C SER A 373 8.72 -21.90 9.42
N ILE A 374 8.72 -20.74 8.76
CA ILE A 374 8.93 -19.44 9.40
C ILE A 374 7.83 -18.43 9.08
N VAL A 375 7.35 -17.74 10.12
CA VAL A 375 6.51 -16.54 9.94
C VAL A 375 7.37 -15.29 9.99
N VAL A 376 7.21 -14.40 9.01
CA VAL A 376 7.92 -13.14 8.91
C VAL A 376 6.97 -12.00 9.26
N TYR A 377 7.28 -11.26 10.32
CA TYR A 377 6.60 -10.04 10.70
C TYR A 377 7.35 -8.84 10.12
N SER A 378 6.80 -8.24 9.07
CA SER A 378 7.34 -7.00 8.48
C SER A 378 6.91 -5.81 9.33
N TYR A 379 7.79 -5.29 10.17
CA TYR A 379 7.60 -4.02 10.88
C TYR A 379 8.95 -3.43 11.26
N GLY A 380 9.00 -2.15 11.66
CA GLY A 380 10.25 -1.50 12.06
C GLY A 380 10.09 -0.48 13.17
N ALA A 381 11.22 0.12 13.54
CA ALA A 381 11.30 1.07 14.63
C ALA A 381 10.31 2.23 14.45
N GLY A 382 9.63 2.59 15.55
CA GLY A 382 8.60 3.63 15.53
C GLY A 382 7.20 3.13 15.15
N ASN A 383 6.94 1.82 15.23
CA ASN A 383 5.59 1.28 15.12
C ASN A 383 4.62 1.92 16.12
N THR A 384 3.68 2.73 15.64
CA THR A 384 2.63 3.36 16.46
C THR A 384 1.32 2.58 16.49
N TYR A 385 1.18 1.54 15.67
CA TYR A 385 -0.04 0.74 15.53
C TYR A 385 -0.09 -0.47 16.48
N GLY A 386 1.05 -0.78 17.11
CA GLY A 386 1.15 -1.87 18.09
C GLY A 386 1.25 -3.25 17.43
N HIS A 387 1.71 -3.32 16.19
CA HIS A 387 1.98 -4.58 15.48
C HIS A 387 3.40 -5.12 15.77
N PRO A 388 3.63 -6.43 15.70
CA PRO A 388 2.61 -7.48 15.62
C PRO A 388 1.82 -7.56 16.94
N SER A 389 0.51 -7.78 16.85
CA SER A 389 -0.39 -7.86 18.01
C SER A 389 -1.03 -9.23 18.19
N LYS A 390 -0.89 -10.12 17.20
CA LYS A 390 -1.50 -11.46 17.16
C LYS A 390 -0.49 -12.60 17.17
N THR A 391 0.75 -12.38 17.59
CA THR A 391 1.80 -13.42 17.56
C THR A 391 1.40 -14.70 18.30
N ALA A 392 0.61 -14.59 19.38
CA ALA A 392 0.11 -15.75 20.12
C ALA A 392 -0.81 -16.66 19.27
N ASP A 393 -1.57 -16.08 18.34
CA ASP A 393 -2.45 -16.82 17.45
C ASP A 393 -1.61 -17.64 16.44
N TYR A 394 -0.56 -17.03 15.86
CA TYR A 394 0.37 -17.73 14.97
C TYR A 394 1.10 -18.89 15.68
N VAL A 395 1.56 -18.68 16.92
CA VAL A 395 2.13 -19.77 17.75
C VAL A 395 1.08 -20.87 17.97
N GLY A 396 -0.17 -20.50 18.25
CA GLY A 396 -1.30 -21.43 18.36
C GLY A 396 -1.59 -22.23 17.08
N TRP A 397 -1.21 -21.71 15.92
CA TRP A 397 -1.31 -22.40 14.62
C TRP A 397 -0.06 -23.23 14.27
N GLY A 398 0.93 -23.28 15.15
CA GLY A 398 2.14 -24.11 14.99
C GLY A 398 3.37 -23.36 14.46
N TRP A 399 3.31 -22.05 14.24
CA TRP A 399 4.48 -21.27 13.81
C TRP A 399 5.46 -21.07 14.96
N ASN A 400 6.41 -22.00 15.07
CA ASN A 400 7.42 -22.01 16.14
C ASN A 400 8.69 -21.22 15.80
N ASN A 401 8.91 -20.88 14.52
CA ASN A 401 9.99 -20.01 14.08
C ASN A 401 9.43 -18.69 13.57
N GLU A 402 10.05 -17.59 13.97
CA GLU A 402 9.67 -16.25 13.54
C GLU A 402 10.88 -15.40 13.13
N HIS A 403 10.67 -14.51 12.16
CA HIS A 403 11.59 -13.44 11.80
C HIS A 403 10.89 -12.10 11.98
N ARG A 404 11.48 -11.18 12.73
CA ARG A 404 10.95 -9.83 12.98
C ARG A 404 11.86 -8.82 12.32
N THR A 405 11.41 -8.10 11.30
CA THR A 405 12.34 -7.24 10.53
C THR A 405 12.94 -6.11 11.36
N GLU A 406 12.23 -5.62 12.39
CA GLU A 406 12.75 -4.64 13.35
C GLU A 406 13.96 -5.18 14.14
N VAL A 407 13.96 -6.46 14.49
CA VAL A 407 14.95 -7.09 15.38
C VAL A 407 16.05 -7.79 14.58
N ASN A 408 15.66 -8.51 13.54
CA ASN A 408 16.52 -9.40 12.76
C ASN A 408 17.01 -8.75 11.45
N GLY A 409 16.50 -7.56 11.10
CA GLY A 409 16.76 -6.92 9.81
C GLY A 409 15.99 -7.56 8.66
N THR A 410 16.44 -7.32 7.43
CA THR A 410 15.81 -7.89 6.23
C THR A 410 15.83 -9.42 6.26
N TYR A 411 14.68 -10.05 6.03
CA TYR A 411 14.60 -11.50 5.78
C TYR A 411 15.01 -11.78 4.33
N SER A 412 15.76 -12.85 4.09
CA SER A 412 16.12 -13.27 2.74
C SER A 412 16.21 -14.78 2.62
N ILE A 413 15.77 -15.32 1.49
CA ILE A 413 15.92 -16.74 1.15
C ILE A 413 16.23 -16.90 -0.34
N ASP A 414 17.12 -17.84 -0.65
CA ASP A 414 17.40 -18.26 -2.02
C ASP A 414 16.36 -19.30 -2.47
N ILE A 415 15.76 -19.06 -3.62
CA ILE A 415 14.72 -19.91 -4.23
C ILE A 415 15.02 -20.13 -5.72
N TRP A 416 14.94 -21.38 -6.16
CA TRP A 416 15.01 -21.74 -7.58
C TRP A 416 13.59 -21.87 -8.12
N LEU A 417 13.28 -21.03 -9.12
CA LEU A 417 11.97 -20.88 -9.76
C LEU A 417 11.93 -21.53 -11.13
#